data_AF-A0A5N3V3Z3-F1
#
_entry.id   AF-A0A5N3V3Z3-F1
#
_cell.length_a   1.000
_cell.length_b   1.000
_cell.length_c   1.000
_cell.angle_alpha   90.00
_cell.angle_beta   90.00
_cell.angle_gamma   90.00
#
_symmetry.space_group_name_H-M   'P 1'
#
loop_
_entity.id
_entity.type
_entity.pdbx_description
1 polymer ?
#
loop_
_entity_poly.entity_id
_entity_poly.type
_entity_poly.pdbx_seq_one_letter_code
_entity_poly.pdbx_strand_id
1 'polypeptide(L)'
;IHGHALLLLLLLASGAETFRICAFNAQRLTLAKVAREPVLDTLVKILARCDITVLQEVVDSSDSAIPLLLRELNRFGDSGPYASHSSLLLGRSTYKEKYVYIYRSHEAEVRDSYVYEDQDDLFIREPFVCWFSLYSKVLPSLVLVPLHTTPKAVETELNALYDVFLDASRRWQTKDVILLGDFNADCASLTKKRLDDLVLRTQAGFHWAIADGVDTMVRASTHCTYDRIVLHGEHLQSLLCGAAAFDFPQSFGLTEQEALKISDHYPVEVDLALSRAAHGVEPPGLATLWLSLMLPLLALQLGLVA
;
A
#
# COMPACT_ATOMS: atom_id res chain seq x y z
N ILE A 1 28.04 30.20 -16.16
CA ILE A 1 26.63 30.18 -16.63
C ILE A 1 26.10 28.74 -16.78
N HIS A 2 26.89 27.79 -17.31
CA HIS A 2 26.45 26.39 -17.46
C HIS A 2 26.38 25.55 -16.16
N GLY A 3 27.14 25.89 -15.11
CA GLY A 3 27.10 25.17 -13.83
C GLY A 3 25.85 25.43 -12.99
N HIS A 4 25.29 26.64 -13.06
CA HIS A 4 24.09 27.01 -12.30
C HIS A 4 22.80 26.45 -12.91
N ALA A 5 22.75 26.26 -14.24
CA ALA A 5 21.61 25.63 -14.91
C ALA A 5 21.50 24.13 -14.57
N LEU A 6 22.64 23.44 -14.42
CA LEU A 6 22.66 22.03 -14.02
C LEU A 6 22.26 21.85 -12.54
N LEU A 7 22.68 22.77 -11.67
CA LEU A 7 22.25 22.80 -10.27
C LEU A 7 20.75 23.13 -10.15
N LEU A 8 20.21 24.01 -11.00
CA LEU A 8 18.77 24.28 -11.08
C LEU A 8 17.98 23.07 -11.60
N LEU A 9 18.47 22.33 -12.60
CA LEU A 9 17.81 21.09 -13.05
C LEU A 9 17.85 19.98 -11.99
N LEU A 10 18.91 19.90 -11.18
CA LEU A 10 19.01 18.99 -10.04
C LEU A 10 18.12 19.42 -8.86
N LEU A 11 17.86 20.73 -8.71
CA LEU A 11 16.92 21.29 -7.72
C LEU A 11 15.46 21.27 -8.19
N LEU A 12 15.21 21.13 -9.50
CA LEU A 12 13.88 20.95 -10.10
C LEU A 12 13.44 19.48 -10.15
N ALA A 13 14.33 18.54 -9.84
CA ALA A 13 13.95 17.22 -9.32
C ALA A 13 13.51 17.36 -7.85
N SER A 14 12.56 18.26 -7.59
CA SER A 14 11.68 18.15 -6.45
C SER A 14 11.04 16.78 -6.58
N GLY A 15 11.52 15.80 -5.81
CA GLY A 15 10.99 14.44 -5.81
C GLY A 15 9.48 14.54 -5.69
N ALA A 16 8.77 14.17 -6.75
CA ALA A 16 7.34 13.99 -6.65
C ALA A 16 7.17 12.83 -5.67
N GLU A 17 6.83 13.14 -4.42
CA GLU A 17 6.50 12.13 -3.44
C GLU A 17 5.32 11.34 -3.99
N THR A 18 5.54 10.04 -4.22
CA THR A 18 4.51 9.12 -4.70
C THR A 18 3.63 8.71 -3.55
N PHE A 19 2.35 8.45 -3.84
CA PHE A 19 1.44 7.87 -2.88
C PHE A 19 1.56 6.34 -2.94
N ARG A 20 2.02 5.73 -1.85
CA ARG A 20 2.34 4.31 -1.80
C ARG A 20 1.22 3.50 -1.14
N ILE A 21 0.73 2.49 -1.86
CA ILE A 21 -0.25 1.53 -1.37
C ILE A 21 0.40 0.15 -1.27
N CYS A 22 0.25 -0.48 -0.11
CA CYS A 22 0.88 -1.75 0.21
C CYS A 22 -0.15 -2.82 0.59
N ALA A 23 0.14 -4.08 0.28
CA ALA A 23 -0.52 -5.25 0.86
C ALA A 23 0.53 -6.12 1.54
N PHE A 24 0.24 -6.62 2.75
CA PHE A 24 1.20 -7.40 3.51
C PHE A 24 0.51 -8.48 4.34
N ASN A 25 0.78 -9.74 4.00
CA ASN A 25 0.53 -10.87 4.89
C ASN A 25 1.55 -10.80 6.05
N ALA A 26 1.05 -10.49 7.25
CA ALA A 26 1.88 -10.33 8.44
C ALA A 26 2.07 -11.65 9.22
N GLN A 27 1.70 -12.79 8.63
CA GLN A 27 1.86 -14.15 9.12
C GLN A 27 1.44 -14.32 10.59
N ARG A 28 0.15 -14.58 10.82
CA ARG A 28 -0.46 -14.74 12.15
C ARG A 28 -0.06 -13.62 13.12
N LEU A 29 -0.44 -12.39 12.80
CA LEU A 29 -0.20 -11.22 13.63
C LEU A 29 -1.08 -11.26 14.89
N THR A 30 -0.46 -11.62 16.01
CA THR A 30 -1.08 -11.68 17.35
C THR A 30 -0.47 -10.60 18.26
N LEU A 31 -1.13 -10.27 19.37
CA LEU A 31 -0.54 -9.39 20.39
C LEU A 31 0.82 -9.92 20.88
N ALA A 32 0.95 -11.23 21.10
CA ALA A 32 2.20 -11.83 21.56
C ALA A 32 3.34 -11.72 20.53
N LYS A 33 3.02 -11.68 19.24
CA LYS A 33 4.00 -11.44 18.16
C LYS A 33 4.42 -9.98 18.13
N VAL A 34 3.45 -9.05 18.11
CA VAL A 34 3.70 -7.60 18.06
C VAL A 34 4.37 -7.07 19.32
N ALA A 35 4.14 -7.68 20.50
CA ALA A 35 4.78 -7.25 21.75
C ALA A 35 6.28 -7.57 21.84
N ARG A 36 6.87 -8.27 20.86
CA ARG A 36 8.32 -8.51 20.79
C ARG A 36 8.98 -7.32 20.13
N GLU A 37 9.85 -6.62 20.87
CA GLU A 37 10.48 -5.36 20.42
C GLU A 37 11.13 -5.44 19.01
N PRO A 38 11.95 -6.46 18.65
CA PRO A 38 12.50 -6.53 17.29
C PRO A 38 11.43 -6.70 16.19
N VAL A 39 10.31 -7.35 16.53
CA VAL A 39 9.19 -7.53 15.61
C VAL A 39 8.43 -6.24 15.43
N LEU A 40 8.09 -5.57 16.53
CA LEU A 40 7.41 -4.28 16.54
C LEU A 40 8.18 -3.23 15.73
N ASP A 41 9.47 -3.07 16.02
CA ASP A 41 10.32 -2.09 15.37
C ASP A 41 10.41 -2.32 13.85
N THR A 42 10.50 -3.59 13.43
CA THR A 42 10.56 -3.93 12.01
C THR A 42 9.22 -3.68 11.34
N LEU A 43 8.09 -4.10 11.95
CA LEU A 43 6.76 -3.83 11.41
C LEU A 43 6.49 -2.33 11.29
N VAL A 44 6.88 -1.53 12.28
CA VAL A 44 6.78 -0.07 12.23
C VAL A 44 7.56 0.50 11.04
N LYS A 45 8.81 0.06 10.83
CA LYS A 45 9.62 0.50 9.68
C LYS A 45 9.03 0.09 8.33
N ILE A 46 8.42 -1.10 8.24
CA ILE A 46 7.72 -1.55 7.02
C ILE A 46 6.52 -0.63 6.76
N LEU A 47 5.64 -0.47 7.75
CA LEU A 47 4.39 0.29 7.61
C LEU A 47 4.62 1.78 7.35
N ALA A 48 5.66 2.37 7.96
CA ALA A 48 6.00 3.77 7.79
C ALA A 48 6.38 4.16 6.35
N ARG A 49 6.62 3.18 5.46
CA ARG A 49 6.90 3.40 4.02
C ARG A 49 5.64 3.66 3.19
N CYS A 50 4.47 3.30 3.70
CA CYS A 50 3.22 3.25 2.95
C CYS A 50 2.25 4.34 3.44
N ASP A 51 1.47 4.89 2.53
CA ASP A 51 0.39 5.83 2.84
C ASP A 51 -0.91 5.08 3.17
N ILE A 52 -1.14 3.94 2.51
CA ILE A 52 -2.15 2.94 2.90
C ILE A 52 -1.49 1.56 2.89
N THR A 53 -1.69 0.78 3.95
CA THR A 53 -1.36 -0.65 3.99
C THR A 53 -2.59 -1.47 4.30
N VAL A 54 -2.78 -2.55 3.54
CA VAL A 54 -3.68 -3.65 3.89
C VAL A 54 -2.87 -4.74 4.59
N LEU A 55 -3.12 -4.94 5.87
CA LEU A 55 -2.58 -6.07 6.64
C LEU A 55 -3.52 -7.27 6.57
N GLN A 56 -2.93 -8.44 6.37
CA GLN A 56 -3.60 -9.75 6.34
C GLN A 56 -3.03 -10.67 7.43
N GLU A 57 -3.73 -11.78 7.70
CA GLU A 57 -3.46 -12.68 8.82
C GLU A 57 -3.41 -12.01 10.21
N VAL A 58 -4.25 -11.00 10.44
CA VAL A 58 -4.40 -10.42 11.77
C VAL A 58 -5.27 -11.34 12.63
N VAL A 59 -4.63 -12.05 13.57
CA VAL A 59 -5.26 -13.01 14.48
C VAL A 59 -5.23 -12.43 15.88
N ASP A 60 -5.98 -11.35 16.08
CA ASP A 60 -6.06 -10.64 17.35
C ASP A 60 -7.48 -10.64 17.88
N SER A 61 -7.77 -11.57 18.79
CA SER A 61 -9.05 -11.65 19.50
C SER A 61 -9.15 -10.65 20.67
N SER A 62 -8.03 -10.00 21.04
CA SER A 62 -7.97 -9.05 22.15
C SER A 62 -8.13 -7.59 21.71
N ASP A 63 -8.18 -7.34 20.40
CA ASP A 63 -8.24 -6.01 19.80
C ASP A 63 -7.16 -5.04 20.34
N SER A 64 -5.98 -5.58 20.65
CA SER A 64 -4.87 -4.86 21.32
C SER A 64 -3.58 -4.81 20.49
N ALA A 65 -3.39 -5.72 19.54
CA ALA A 65 -2.22 -5.76 18.67
C ALA A 65 -2.18 -4.56 17.72
N ILE A 66 -3.30 -4.23 17.07
CA ILE A 66 -3.39 -3.09 16.15
C ILE A 66 -3.23 -1.76 16.90
N PRO A 67 -3.91 -1.50 18.04
CA PRO A 67 -3.66 -0.30 18.83
C PRO A 67 -2.20 -0.14 19.28
N LEU A 68 -1.53 -1.23 19.70
CA LEU A 68 -0.11 -1.18 20.06
C LEU A 68 0.75 -0.79 18.86
N LEU A 69 0.53 -1.44 17.71
CA LEU A 69 1.28 -1.17 16.48
C LEU A 69 1.05 0.26 15.99
N LEU A 70 -0.20 0.72 15.98
CA LEU A 70 -0.57 2.07 15.57
C LEU A 70 0.02 3.14 16.50
N ARG A 71 0.11 2.86 17.81
CA ARG A 71 0.73 3.76 18.78
C ARG A 71 2.22 3.95 18.49
N GLU A 72 2.97 2.88 18.27
CA GLU A 72 4.40 3.01 18.00
C GLU A 72 4.67 3.56 16.60
N LEU A 73 3.85 3.20 15.59
CA LEU A 73 3.93 3.79 14.26
C LEU A 73 3.75 5.32 14.31
N ASN A 74 2.77 5.81 15.08
CA ASN A 74 2.55 7.24 15.27
C ASN A 74 3.65 7.98 16.05
N ARG A 75 4.56 7.25 16.71
CA ARG A 75 5.74 7.82 17.39
C ARG A 75 7.02 7.70 16.56
N PHE A 76 6.94 7.03 15.41
CA PHE A 76 8.09 6.75 14.58
C PHE A 76 8.39 7.92 13.63
N GLY A 77 9.38 8.73 14.00
CA GLY A 77 9.81 9.90 13.22
C GLY A 77 8.65 10.84 12.88
N ASP A 78 8.68 11.40 11.67
CA ASP A 78 7.61 12.27 11.14
C ASP A 78 6.62 11.49 10.24
N SER A 79 6.44 10.19 10.49
CA SER A 79 5.60 9.34 9.64
C SER A 79 4.09 9.52 9.92
N GLY A 80 3.69 9.99 11.09
CA GLY A 80 2.29 10.16 11.45
C GLY A 80 1.64 11.46 10.92
N PRO A 81 0.34 11.64 11.19
CA PRO A 81 -0.55 10.71 11.89
C PRO A 81 -1.09 9.56 11.02
N TYR A 82 -1.19 8.37 11.61
CA TYR A 82 -1.83 7.16 11.08
C TYR A 82 -3.11 6.83 11.84
N ALA A 83 -4.10 6.33 11.10
CA ALA A 83 -5.33 5.72 11.60
C ALA A 83 -5.45 4.27 11.10
N SER A 84 -6.41 3.52 11.65
CA SER A 84 -6.69 2.15 11.23
C SER A 84 -8.18 1.87 11.08
N HIS A 85 -8.54 0.97 10.17
CA HIS A 85 -9.91 0.48 9.98
C HIS A 85 -9.90 -1.04 9.77
N SER A 86 -10.67 -1.78 10.56
CA SER A 86 -10.57 -3.25 10.65
C SER A 86 -11.88 -3.93 10.29
N SER A 87 -11.79 -5.08 9.64
CA SER A 87 -12.93 -5.99 9.48
C SER A 87 -13.30 -6.66 10.82
N LEU A 88 -14.44 -7.35 10.80
CA LEU A 88 -14.72 -8.40 11.78
C LEU A 88 -13.76 -9.60 11.59
N LEU A 89 -13.82 -10.59 12.48
CA LEU A 89 -13.11 -11.86 12.30
C LEU A 89 -13.80 -12.70 11.21
N LEU A 90 -13.05 -13.00 10.14
CA LEU A 90 -13.50 -13.74 8.96
C LEU A 90 -12.83 -15.12 8.92
N GLY A 91 -13.56 -16.13 8.46
CA GLY A 91 -13.09 -17.51 8.46
C GLY A 91 -14.19 -18.52 8.82
N ARG A 92 -14.23 -19.63 8.08
CA ARG A 92 -15.17 -20.74 8.30
C ARG A 92 -14.86 -21.60 9.53
N SER A 93 -13.61 -21.60 9.99
CA SER A 93 -13.12 -22.47 11.05
C SER A 93 -12.96 -21.73 12.38
N THR A 94 -12.37 -22.41 13.37
CA THR A 94 -11.92 -21.77 14.62
C THR A 94 -10.76 -20.81 14.39
N TYR A 95 -9.98 -21.03 13.34
CA TYR A 95 -8.99 -20.07 12.87
C TYR A 95 -9.68 -19.02 12.00
N LYS A 96 -9.56 -17.76 12.44
CA LYS A 96 -10.16 -16.58 11.83
C LYS A 96 -9.14 -15.44 11.81
N GLU A 97 -9.29 -14.56 10.83
CA GLU A 97 -8.38 -13.45 10.58
C GLU A 97 -9.18 -12.15 10.38
N LYS A 98 -8.50 -11.01 10.49
CA LYS A 98 -9.02 -9.71 10.05
C LYS A 98 -8.21 -9.18 8.87
N TYR A 99 -8.88 -8.43 8.00
CA TYR A 99 -8.24 -7.43 7.16
C TYR A 99 -8.16 -6.13 7.95
N VAL A 100 -6.99 -5.50 7.97
CA VAL A 100 -6.78 -4.22 8.65
C VAL A 100 -6.15 -3.22 7.71
N TYR A 101 -6.85 -2.13 7.44
CA TYR A 101 -6.29 -0.97 6.79
C TYR A 101 -5.55 -0.11 7.81
N ILE A 102 -4.30 0.25 7.53
CA ILE A 102 -3.55 1.29 8.24
C ILE A 102 -3.22 2.38 7.23
N TYR A 103 -3.55 3.64 7.53
CA TYR A 103 -3.40 4.72 6.56
C TYR A 103 -3.01 6.04 7.22
N ARG A 104 -2.24 6.88 6.51
CA ARG A 104 -1.93 8.24 6.96
C ARG A 104 -3.18 9.11 6.88
N SER A 105 -3.65 9.60 8.02
CA SER A 105 -4.93 10.32 8.10
C SER A 105 -4.89 11.72 7.51
N HIS A 106 -3.69 12.26 7.23
CA HIS A 106 -3.50 13.49 6.45
C HIS A 106 -3.34 13.24 4.95
N GLU A 107 -3.44 12.00 4.47
CA GLU A 107 -3.38 11.65 3.04
C GLU A 107 -4.68 11.02 2.55
N ALA A 108 -5.34 10.24 3.41
CA ALA A 108 -6.55 9.51 3.08
C ALA A 108 -7.49 9.35 4.28
N GLU A 109 -8.76 9.14 3.99
CA GLU A 109 -9.80 8.82 4.97
C GLU A 109 -10.72 7.71 4.43
N VAL A 110 -11.21 6.85 5.33
CA VAL A 110 -12.22 5.86 4.96
C VAL A 110 -13.58 6.55 4.82
N ARG A 111 -14.15 6.51 3.61
CA ARG A 111 -15.46 7.09 3.33
C ARG A 111 -16.59 6.11 3.61
N ASP A 112 -16.41 4.86 3.20
CA ASP A 112 -17.36 3.76 3.42
C ASP A 112 -16.63 2.42 3.32
N SER A 113 -17.21 1.37 3.89
CA SER A 113 -16.65 0.03 3.84
C SER A 113 -17.71 -1.04 4.07
N TYR A 114 -17.52 -2.23 3.52
CA TYR A 114 -18.38 -3.37 3.78
C TYR A 114 -17.63 -4.69 3.62
N VAL A 115 -18.10 -5.74 4.28
CA VAL A 115 -17.71 -7.11 3.98
C VAL A 115 -18.61 -7.59 2.84
N TYR A 116 -18.02 -8.12 1.77
CA TYR A 116 -18.77 -8.63 0.62
C TYR A 116 -19.74 -9.74 1.06
N GLU A 117 -20.98 -9.66 0.57
CA GLU A 117 -22.02 -10.66 0.87
C GLU A 117 -21.88 -11.84 -0.09
N ASP A 118 -21.15 -12.86 0.37
CA ASP A 118 -20.84 -14.07 -0.39
C ASP A 118 -21.98 -15.09 -0.33
N GLN A 119 -22.97 -14.93 -1.22
CA GLN A 119 -24.18 -15.77 -1.25
C GLN A 119 -23.89 -17.25 -1.52
N ASP A 120 -22.84 -17.53 -2.30
CA ASP A 120 -22.48 -18.88 -2.74
C ASP A 120 -21.40 -19.53 -1.84
N ASP A 121 -20.97 -18.85 -0.77
CA ASP A 121 -19.90 -19.29 0.15
C ASP A 121 -18.65 -19.75 -0.63
N LEU A 122 -18.13 -18.88 -1.49
CA LEU A 122 -16.93 -19.10 -2.30
C LEU A 122 -15.63 -18.70 -1.59
N PHE A 123 -15.67 -17.68 -0.73
CA PHE A 123 -14.53 -17.16 0.00
C PHE A 123 -14.38 -17.80 1.37
N ILE A 124 -13.15 -18.10 1.78
CA ILE A 124 -12.88 -18.49 3.18
C ILE A 124 -12.90 -17.26 4.09
N ARG A 125 -12.42 -16.14 3.57
CA ARG A 125 -12.38 -14.83 4.22
C ARG A 125 -12.94 -13.80 3.23
N GLU A 126 -14.21 -13.47 3.41
CA GLU A 126 -14.96 -12.57 2.55
C GLU A 126 -14.24 -11.21 2.41
N PRO A 127 -14.04 -10.68 1.18
CA PRO A 127 -13.33 -9.42 0.99
C PRO A 127 -13.93 -8.26 1.80
N PHE A 128 -13.09 -7.58 2.58
CA PHE A 128 -13.47 -6.38 3.31
C PHE A 128 -13.19 -5.13 2.47
N VAL A 129 -14.13 -4.78 1.61
CA VAL A 129 -13.99 -3.70 0.63
C VAL A 129 -14.04 -2.34 1.30
N CYS A 130 -13.11 -1.45 0.96
CA CYS A 130 -13.03 -0.12 1.53
C CYS A 130 -12.93 0.96 0.44
N TRP A 131 -13.78 1.98 0.53
CA TRP A 131 -13.73 3.17 -0.32
C TRP A 131 -13.03 4.30 0.42
N PHE A 132 -11.87 4.70 -0.10
CA PHE A 132 -11.07 5.78 0.44
C PHE A 132 -11.35 7.09 -0.31
N SER A 133 -11.47 8.17 0.44
CA SER A 133 -11.27 9.53 -0.05
C SER A 133 -9.77 9.85 0.10
N LEU A 134 -9.16 10.37 -0.95
CA LEU A 134 -7.75 10.74 -0.97
C LEU A 134 -7.65 12.27 -1.11
N TYR A 135 -6.71 12.91 -0.41
CA TYR A 135 -6.49 14.36 -0.54
C TYR A 135 -5.66 14.72 -1.78
N SER A 136 -6.11 14.21 -2.93
CA SER A 136 -5.53 14.38 -4.25
C SER A 136 -6.57 14.90 -5.23
N LYS A 137 -6.18 15.88 -6.05
CA LYS A 137 -7.04 16.38 -7.14
C LYS A 137 -7.07 15.45 -8.35
N VAL A 138 -6.01 14.64 -8.51
CA VAL A 138 -5.86 13.75 -9.66
C VAL A 138 -6.64 12.47 -9.41
N LEU A 139 -6.51 11.87 -8.22
CA LEU A 139 -7.27 10.70 -7.81
C LEU A 139 -7.99 11.00 -6.49
N PRO A 140 -9.22 11.55 -6.51
CA PRO A 140 -9.91 12.00 -5.29
C PRO A 140 -10.47 10.85 -4.45
N SER A 141 -10.62 9.66 -5.03
CA SER A 141 -11.07 8.49 -4.29
C SER A 141 -10.59 7.21 -4.95
N LEU A 142 -10.45 6.15 -4.17
CA LEU A 142 -10.04 4.83 -4.64
C LEU A 142 -10.73 3.74 -3.83
N VAL A 143 -11.04 2.63 -4.47
CA VAL A 143 -11.55 1.43 -3.78
C VAL A 143 -10.45 0.39 -3.65
N LEU A 144 -10.28 -0.16 -2.44
CA LEU A 144 -9.39 -1.27 -2.17
C LEU A 144 -10.21 -2.53 -1.85
N VAL A 145 -9.87 -3.64 -2.51
CA VAL A 145 -10.51 -4.95 -2.37
C VAL A 145 -9.44 -5.96 -1.93
N PRO A 146 -9.35 -6.28 -0.62
CA PRO A 146 -8.34 -7.16 -0.12
C PRO A 146 -8.78 -8.62 -0.26
N LEU A 147 -7.86 -9.52 -0.59
CA LEU A 147 -8.12 -10.95 -0.54
C LEU A 147 -6.87 -11.70 -0.07
N HIS A 148 -7.06 -12.57 0.92
CA HIS A 148 -6.15 -13.62 1.31
C HIS A 148 -6.84 -14.94 0.98
N THR A 149 -6.43 -15.61 -0.10
CA THR A 149 -7.02 -16.90 -0.53
C THR A 149 -6.49 -18.06 0.32
N THR A 150 -7.14 -19.22 0.28
CA THR A 150 -6.47 -20.47 0.70
C THR A 150 -5.81 -21.18 -0.49
N PRO A 151 -4.63 -21.82 -0.33
CA PRO A 151 -3.97 -22.60 -1.39
C PRO A 151 -4.86 -23.65 -2.07
N LYS A 152 -5.93 -24.11 -1.39
CA LYS A 152 -6.85 -25.13 -1.91
C LYS A 152 -7.97 -24.57 -2.80
N ALA A 153 -8.22 -23.25 -2.77
CA ALA A 153 -9.36 -22.62 -3.44
C ALA A 153 -8.95 -21.40 -4.28
N VAL A 154 -7.65 -21.20 -4.54
CA VAL A 154 -7.09 -20.02 -5.22
C VAL A 154 -7.85 -19.66 -6.50
N GLU A 155 -8.02 -20.60 -7.45
CA GLU A 155 -8.72 -20.31 -8.71
C GLU A 155 -10.19 -19.92 -8.49
N THR A 156 -10.88 -20.58 -7.56
CA THR A 156 -12.28 -20.29 -7.25
C THR A 156 -12.43 -18.90 -6.65
N GLU A 157 -11.64 -18.58 -5.61
CA GLU A 157 -11.69 -17.29 -4.93
C GLU A 157 -11.26 -16.15 -5.87
N LEU A 158 -10.21 -16.33 -6.69
CA LEU A 158 -9.76 -15.28 -7.61
C LEU A 158 -10.72 -15.04 -8.79
N ASN A 159 -11.45 -16.06 -9.24
CA ASN A 159 -12.50 -15.85 -10.23
C ASN A 159 -13.71 -15.14 -9.61
N ALA A 160 -14.11 -15.52 -8.38
CA ALA A 160 -15.18 -14.84 -7.64
C ALA A 160 -14.83 -13.38 -7.31
N LEU A 161 -13.55 -13.05 -7.19
CA LEU A 161 -13.07 -11.69 -6.93
C LEU A 161 -13.46 -10.70 -8.04
N TYR A 162 -13.72 -11.19 -9.26
CA TYR A 162 -14.30 -10.36 -10.33
C TYR A 162 -15.71 -9.85 -10.00
N ASP A 163 -16.55 -10.69 -9.37
CA ASP A 163 -17.90 -10.28 -8.97
C ASP A 163 -17.88 -9.27 -7.83
N VAL A 164 -16.90 -9.38 -6.92
CA VAL A 164 -16.62 -8.38 -5.88
C VAL A 164 -16.24 -7.04 -6.49
N PHE A 165 -15.39 -7.06 -7.53
CA PHE A 165 -15.07 -5.85 -8.30
C PHE A 165 -16.32 -5.25 -8.95
N LEU A 166 -17.18 -6.06 -9.57
CA LEU A 166 -18.42 -5.59 -10.20
C LEU A 166 -19.38 -4.97 -9.18
N ASP A 167 -19.53 -5.59 -8.01
CA ASP A 167 -20.35 -5.07 -6.90
C ASP A 167 -19.82 -3.73 -6.41
N ALA A 168 -18.53 -3.63 -6.08
CA ALA A 168 -17.92 -2.40 -5.58
C ALA A 168 -18.00 -1.27 -6.63
N SER A 169 -17.70 -1.58 -7.89
CA SER A 169 -17.76 -0.62 -9.01
C SER A 169 -19.19 -0.11 -9.22
N ARG A 170 -20.20 -0.98 -9.12
CA ARG A 170 -21.62 -0.60 -9.23
C ARG A 170 -22.09 0.19 -8.02
N ARG A 171 -21.67 -0.21 -6.81
CA ARG A 171 -22.09 0.42 -5.55
C ARG A 171 -21.66 1.89 -5.49
N TRP A 172 -20.41 2.18 -5.85
CA TRP A 172 -19.86 3.53 -5.73
C TRP A 172 -19.63 4.23 -7.07
N GLN A 173 -20.09 3.64 -8.18
CA GLN A 173 -20.00 4.21 -9.54
C GLN A 173 -18.58 4.64 -9.91
N THR A 174 -17.59 3.82 -9.55
CA THR A 174 -16.17 4.07 -9.81
C THR A 174 -15.56 2.94 -10.63
N LYS A 175 -14.53 3.28 -11.40
CA LYS A 175 -13.68 2.30 -12.10
C LYS A 175 -12.30 2.18 -11.47
N ASP A 176 -11.92 3.11 -10.59
CA ASP A 176 -10.62 3.15 -9.95
C ASP A 176 -10.64 2.22 -8.73
N VAL A 177 -10.24 0.97 -8.97
CA VAL A 177 -10.27 -0.13 -8.00
C VAL A 177 -8.92 -0.83 -7.98
N ILE A 178 -8.38 -1.11 -6.80
CA ILE A 178 -7.22 -1.99 -6.61
C ILE A 178 -7.66 -3.24 -5.87
N LEU A 179 -7.35 -4.40 -6.45
CA LEU A 179 -7.47 -5.69 -5.79
C LEU A 179 -6.09 -6.14 -5.34
N LEU A 180 -5.92 -6.49 -4.06
CA LEU A 180 -4.57 -6.69 -3.50
C LEU A 180 -4.53 -7.67 -2.34
N GLY A 181 -3.36 -8.31 -2.17
CA GLY A 181 -3.08 -9.20 -1.05
C GLY A 181 -2.41 -10.51 -1.45
N ASP A 182 -2.29 -11.43 -0.47
CA ASP A 182 -1.84 -12.79 -0.68
C ASP A 182 -2.87 -13.63 -1.45
N PHE A 183 -2.74 -13.58 -2.76
CA PHE A 183 -3.60 -14.31 -3.69
C PHE A 183 -3.16 -15.77 -3.87
N ASN A 184 -2.04 -16.20 -3.28
CA ASN A 184 -1.42 -17.50 -3.53
C ASN A 184 -1.31 -17.82 -5.05
N ALA A 185 -1.11 -16.79 -5.89
CA ALA A 185 -1.33 -16.84 -7.33
C ALA A 185 -0.10 -17.33 -8.14
N ASP A 186 0.57 -18.39 -7.67
CA ASP A 186 1.73 -18.98 -8.34
C ASP A 186 2.04 -20.41 -7.83
N CYS A 187 3.16 -20.98 -8.31
CA CYS A 187 3.78 -22.21 -7.81
C CYS A 187 2.80 -23.39 -7.74
N ALA A 188 2.81 -24.14 -6.63
CA ALA A 188 1.95 -25.31 -6.45
C ALA A 188 0.47 -24.93 -6.21
N SER A 189 0.21 -23.70 -5.75
CA SER A 189 -1.13 -23.20 -5.43
C SER A 189 -1.93 -22.90 -6.69
N LEU A 190 -1.30 -22.33 -7.72
CA LEU A 190 -1.94 -22.04 -9.01
C LEU A 190 -0.95 -22.18 -10.16
N THR A 191 -1.22 -23.12 -11.08
CA THR A 191 -0.36 -23.30 -12.26
C THR A 191 -0.46 -22.13 -13.21
N LYS A 192 0.61 -21.83 -13.95
CA LYS A 192 0.66 -20.75 -14.95
C LYS A 192 -0.52 -20.77 -15.93
N LYS A 193 -0.90 -21.96 -16.43
CA LYS A 193 -2.07 -22.10 -17.31
C LYS A 193 -3.36 -21.61 -16.64
N ARG A 194 -3.64 -22.06 -15.41
CA ARG A 194 -4.85 -21.66 -14.67
C ARG A 194 -4.82 -20.19 -14.28
N LEU A 195 -3.64 -19.66 -13.94
CA LEU A 195 -3.43 -18.24 -13.72
C LEU A 195 -3.85 -17.45 -14.97
N ASP A 196 -3.32 -17.82 -16.14
CA ASP A 196 -3.61 -17.13 -17.41
C ASP A 196 -5.09 -17.23 -17.82
N ASP A 197 -5.79 -18.29 -17.39
CA ASP A 197 -7.21 -18.51 -17.64
C ASP A 197 -8.15 -17.74 -16.68
N LEU A 198 -7.63 -17.08 -15.63
CA LEU A 198 -8.45 -16.32 -14.68
C LEU A 198 -9.23 -15.18 -15.37
N VAL A 199 -10.44 -14.90 -14.88
CA VAL A 199 -11.25 -13.78 -15.37
C VAL A 199 -10.49 -12.46 -15.22
N LEU A 200 -9.81 -12.24 -14.09
CA LEU A 200 -8.98 -11.04 -13.84
C LEU A 200 -7.73 -10.94 -14.74
N ARG A 201 -7.36 -11.99 -15.49
CA ARG A 201 -6.26 -11.97 -16.48
C ARG A 201 -6.75 -11.76 -17.90
N THR A 202 -7.93 -12.30 -18.21
CA THR A 202 -8.47 -12.34 -19.57
C THR A 202 -9.41 -11.18 -19.86
N GLN A 203 -10.08 -10.63 -18.84
CA GLN A 203 -10.92 -9.44 -18.98
C GLN A 203 -10.07 -8.18 -19.19
N ALA A 204 -10.53 -7.32 -20.10
CA ALA A 204 -9.89 -6.03 -20.35
C ALA A 204 -10.01 -5.10 -19.14
N GLY A 205 -9.06 -4.18 -19.00
CA GLY A 205 -9.09 -3.17 -17.95
C GLY A 205 -8.43 -3.59 -16.63
N PHE A 206 -7.99 -4.84 -16.47
CA PHE A 206 -7.19 -5.28 -15.33
C PHE A 206 -5.70 -5.27 -15.66
N HIS A 207 -4.91 -4.62 -14.81
CA HIS A 207 -3.46 -4.57 -14.90
C HIS A 207 -2.84 -5.18 -13.65
N TRP A 208 -2.16 -6.31 -13.79
CA TRP A 208 -1.43 -6.95 -12.70
C TRP A 208 -0.07 -6.27 -12.54
N ALA A 209 0.03 -5.36 -11.57
CA ALA A 209 1.22 -4.53 -11.34
C ALA A 209 2.39 -5.35 -10.78
N ILE A 210 2.09 -6.36 -9.93
CA ILE A 210 3.10 -7.35 -9.53
C ILE A 210 3.18 -8.43 -10.62
N ALA A 211 4.23 -8.33 -11.44
CA ALA A 211 4.47 -9.23 -12.56
C ALA A 211 4.76 -10.67 -12.10
N ASP A 212 4.49 -11.64 -12.98
CA ASP A 212 4.84 -13.04 -12.73
C ASP A 212 6.36 -13.23 -12.62
N GLY A 213 6.80 -14.09 -11.71
CA GLY A 213 8.22 -14.32 -11.43
C GLY A 213 8.87 -13.29 -10.50
N VAL A 214 8.11 -12.32 -9.99
CA VAL A 214 8.54 -11.49 -8.85
C VAL A 214 8.42 -12.32 -7.58
N ASP A 215 9.51 -12.50 -6.84
CA ASP A 215 9.45 -13.24 -5.59
C ASP A 215 8.75 -12.40 -4.52
N THR A 216 7.74 -12.97 -3.86
CA THR A 216 7.06 -12.34 -2.72
C THR A 216 7.28 -13.10 -1.42
N MET A 217 8.23 -14.05 -1.39
CA MET A 217 8.49 -14.90 -0.22
C MET A 217 9.83 -14.60 0.43
N VAL A 218 9.87 -14.63 1.75
CA VAL A 218 11.10 -14.41 2.55
C VAL A 218 12.04 -15.62 2.50
N ARG A 219 11.51 -16.84 2.35
CA ARG A 219 12.32 -18.05 2.36
C ARG A 219 13.09 -18.17 1.07
N ALA A 220 14.43 -18.19 1.14
CA ALA A 220 15.29 -18.35 -0.04
C ALA A 220 15.11 -19.70 -0.76
N SER A 221 14.53 -20.69 -0.09
CA SER A 221 14.20 -21.99 -0.68
C SER A 221 12.92 -21.98 -1.53
N THR A 222 12.16 -20.89 -1.53
CA THR A 222 10.95 -20.70 -2.32
C THR A 222 11.12 -19.50 -3.23
N HIS A 223 10.48 -19.53 -4.39
CA HIS A 223 10.45 -18.40 -5.32
C HIS A 223 9.07 -18.37 -5.96
N CYS A 224 8.16 -17.60 -5.37
CA CYS A 224 6.74 -17.61 -5.73
C CYS A 224 6.16 -16.20 -5.71
N THR A 225 5.35 -15.86 -6.72
CA THR A 225 4.60 -14.59 -6.79
C THR A 225 3.20 -14.76 -6.19
N TYR A 226 3.11 -15.03 -4.89
CA TYR A 226 1.83 -15.24 -4.22
C TYR A 226 1.06 -13.94 -4.01
N ASP A 227 1.74 -12.91 -3.56
CA ASP A 227 1.16 -11.61 -3.25
C ASP A 227 1.03 -10.78 -4.52
N ARG A 228 -0.14 -10.16 -4.73
CA ARG A 228 -0.47 -9.46 -5.96
C ARG A 228 -1.12 -8.12 -5.69
N ILE A 229 -0.96 -7.23 -6.67
CA ILE A 229 -1.71 -5.97 -6.78
C ILE A 229 -2.21 -5.88 -8.21
N VAL A 230 -3.53 -5.74 -8.38
CA VAL A 230 -4.22 -5.66 -9.66
C VAL A 230 -5.02 -4.35 -9.71
N LEU A 231 -4.72 -3.48 -10.66
CA LEU A 231 -5.38 -2.20 -10.86
C LEU A 231 -6.45 -2.34 -11.92
N HIS A 232 -7.61 -1.73 -11.70
CA HIS A 232 -8.63 -1.54 -12.73
C HIS A 232 -8.84 -0.05 -13.02
N GLY A 233 -9.08 0.27 -14.29
CA GLY A 233 -9.36 1.63 -14.78
C GLY A 233 -8.16 2.30 -15.44
N GLU A 234 -8.34 2.82 -16.66
CA GLU A 234 -7.27 3.47 -17.45
C GLU A 234 -6.66 4.67 -16.72
N HIS A 235 -7.50 5.43 -16.01
CA HIS A 235 -7.06 6.58 -15.24
C HIS A 235 -6.12 6.16 -14.10
N LEU A 236 -6.55 5.26 -13.21
CA LEU A 236 -5.70 4.73 -12.15
C LEU A 236 -4.39 4.12 -12.69
N GLN A 237 -4.46 3.36 -13.79
CA GLN A 237 -3.27 2.77 -14.42
C GLN A 237 -2.31 3.83 -14.96
N SER A 238 -2.81 4.95 -15.49
CA SER A 238 -1.97 6.05 -15.96
C SER A 238 -1.18 6.76 -14.86
N LEU A 239 -1.59 6.58 -13.59
CA LEU A 239 -0.91 7.13 -12.42
C LEU A 239 0.15 6.21 -11.83
N LEU A 240 0.20 4.94 -12.26
CA LEU A 240 1.15 3.96 -11.74
C LEU A 240 2.59 4.34 -12.14
N CYS A 241 3.41 4.61 -11.13
CA CYS A 241 4.81 4.96 -11.28
C CYS A 241 5.76 3.79 -11.03
N GLY A 242 5.36 2.85 -10.18
CA GLY A 242 6.17 1.70 -9.81
C GLY A 242 5.38 0.64 -9.08
N ALA A 243 5.90 -0.59 -9.12
CA ALA A 243 5.37 -1.74 -8.39
C ALA A 243 6.53 -2.63 -7.99
N ALA A 244 6.52 -3.16 -6.76
CA ALA A 244 7.60 -3.98 -6.24
C ALA A 244 7.11 -4.94 -5.14
N ALA A 245 7.91 -5.99 -4.89
CA ALA A 245 7.92 -6.69 -3.61
C ALA A 245 9.05 -6.09 -2.76
N PHE A 246 8.72 -5.66 -1.54
CA PHE A 246 9.68 -5.02 -0.65
C PHE A 246 10.46 -6.08 0.14
N ASP A 247 11.69 -6.37 -0.30
CA ASP A 247 12.65 -7.21 0.42
C ASP A 247 13.13 -6.50 1.69
N PHE A 248 12.28 -6.53 2.72
CA PHE A 248 12.56 -5.96 4.02
C PHE A 248 13.76 -6.61 4.73
N PRO A 249 14.04 -7.92 4.57
CA PRO A 249 15.25 -8.53 5.13
C PRO A 249 16.52 -7.90 4.57
N GLN A 250 16.63 -7.77 3.24
CA GLN A 250 17.77 -7.12 2.62
C GLN A 250 17.85 -5.64 3.03
N SER A 251 16.72 -4.94 2.98
CA SER A 251 16.65 -3.50 3.27
C SER A 251 17.02 -3.14 4.71
N PHE A 252 16.74 -4.03 5.66
CA PHE A 252 17.02 -3.82 7.09
C PHE A 252 18.19 -4.64 7.63
N GLY A 253 18.90 -5.38 6.77
CA GLY A 253 20.05 -6.20 7.16
C GLY A 253 19.70 -7.36 8.08
N LEU A 254 18.53 -7.97 7.90
CA LEU A 254 18.06 -9.11 8.69
C LEU A 254 18.51 -10.43 8.06
N THR A 255 18.83 -11.41 8.90
CA THR A 255 18.95 -12.80 8.45
C THR A 255 17.57 -13.38 8.10
N GLU A 256 17.51 -14.44 7.30
CA GLU A 256 16.25 -15.15 7.01
C GLU A 256 15.54 -15.58 8.31
N GLN A 257 16.29 -16.06 9.31
CA GLN A 257 15.73 -16.48 10.59
C GLN A 257 15.08 -15.33 11.37
N GLU A 258 15.65 -14.13 11.30
CA GLU A 258 15.06 -12.93 11.92
C GLU A 258 13.85 -12.46 11.14
N ALA A 259 13.95 -12.43 9.81
CA ALA A 259 12.86 -12.06 8.91
C ALA A 259 11.63 -12.96 9.09
N LEU A 260 11.82 -14.27 9.22
CA LEU A 260 10.75 -15.23 9.46
C LEU A 260 10.07 -15.09 10.83
N LYS A 261 10.62 -14.29 11.76
CA LYS A 261 9.89 -13.88 12.97
C LYS A 261 8.92 -12.73 12.69
N ILE A 262 9.13 -11.99 11.60
CA ILE A 262 8.31 -10.87 11.12
C ILE A 262 7.21 -11.37 10.19
N SER A 263 7.57 -12.04 9.11
CA SER A 263 6.65 -12.72 8.17
C SER A 263 7.44 -13.67 7.27
N ASP A 264 6.75 -14.61 6.64
CA ASP A 264 7.26 -15.37 5.50
C ASP A 264 6.94 -14.75 4.13
N HIS A 265 6.19 -13.65 4.10
CA HIS A 265 5.89 -12.87 2.89
C HIS A 265 6.64 -11.54 2.88
N TYR A 266 6.96 -11.03 1.70
CA TYR A 266 7.30 -9.62 1.48
C TYR A 266 6.02 -8.79 1.31
N PRO A 267 5.96 -7.55 1.81
CA PRO A 267 4.94 -6.61 1.37
C PRO A 267 5.04 -6.39 -0.14
N VAL A 268 3.92 -6.38 -0.84
CA VAL A 268 3.84 -5.86 -2.22
C VAL A 268 3.36 -4.43 -2.19
N GLU A 269 3.93 -3.58 -3.04
CA GLU A 269 3.70 -2.14 -3.06
C GLU A 269 3.51 -1.61 -4.47
N VAL A 270 2.67 -0.58 -4.61
CA VAL A 270 2.56 0.26 -5.80
C VAL A 270 2.70 1.73 -5.42
N ASP A 271 3.35 2.48 -6.30
CA ASP A 271 3.54 3.92 -6.19
C ASP A 271 2.68 4.65 -7.22
N LEU A 272 1.86 5.60 -6.78
CA LEU A 272 1.00 6.41 -7.64
C LEU A 272 1.47 7.87 -7.69
N ALA A 273 1.49 8.49 -8.87
CA ALA A 273 1.76 9.91 -9.05
C ALA A 273 0.53 10.74 -8.64
N LEU A 274 0.41 11.04 -7.34
CA LEU A 274 -0.59 11.97 -6.85
C LEU A 274 0.02 13.35 -6.70
N SER A 275 -0.60 14.38 -7.28
CA SER A 275 -0.29 15.75 -6.89
C SER A 275 -0.89 15.99 -5.51
N ARG A 276 -0.08 15.99 -4.45
CA ARG A 276 -0.52 16.44 -3.12
C ARG A 276 -1.23 17.79 -3.28
N ALA A 277 -2.48 17.89 -2.84
CA ALA A 277 -3.09 19.19 -2.67
C ALA A 277 -2.30 19.86 -1.55
N ALA A 278 -1.39 20.79 -1.88
CA ALA A 278 -0.60 21.49 -0.88
C ALA A 278 -1.54 22.01 0.22
N HIS A 279 -1.37 21.53 1.44
CA HIS A 279 -1.99 22.16 2.60
C HIS A 279 -1.40 23.57 2.72
N GLY A 280 -2.10 24.55 2.15
CA GLY A 280 -2.11 25.94 2.56
C GLY A 280 -0.78 26.62 2.89
N VAL A 281 0.35 26.25 2.29
CA VAL A 281 1.51 27.13 2.26
C VAL A 281 1.24 28.08 1.12
N GLU A 282 0.75 29.29 1.44
CA GLU A 282 0.74 30.37 0.47
C GLU A 282 2.13 30.44 -0.16
N PRO A 283 2.23 30.47 -1.50
CA PRO A 283 3.52 30.74 -2.12
C PRO A 283 4.04 32.05 -1.53
N PRO A 284 5.35 32.15 -1.22
CA PRO A 284 5.94 33.40 -0.76
C PRO A 284 5.44 34.52 -1.65
N GLY A 285 4.59 35.40 -1.11
CA GLY A 285 3.92 36.42 -1.90
C GLY A 285 4.98 37.23 -2.65
N LEU A 286 4.68 37.69 -3.87
CA LEU A 286 5.65 38.37 -4.77
C LEU A 286 6.58 39.35 -4.03
N ALA A 287 6.12 40.02 -2.97
CA ALA A 287 6.94 40.85 -2.09
C ALA A 287 8.20 40.16 -1.52
N THR A 288 8.12 38.90 -1.08
CA THR A 288 9.23 38.13 -0.50
C THR A 288 10.26 37.67 -1.55
N LEU A 289 9.81 37.39 -2.78
CA LEU A 289 10.68 37.16 -3.95
C LEU A 289 11.39 38.44 -4.41
N TRP A 290 10.75 39.61 -4.23
CA TRP A 290 11.37 40.89 -4.55
C TRP A 290 12.40 41.31 -3.50
N LEU A 291 12.14 41.06 -2.21
CA LEU A 291 13.09 41.32 -1.12
C LEU A 291 14.39 40.50 -1.28
N SER A 292 14.29 39.22 -1.65
CA SER A 292 15.46 38.36 -1.87
C SER A 292 16.27 38.73 -3.13
N LEU A 293 15.63 39.32 -4.14
CA LEU A 293 16.33 39.87 -5.33
C LEU A 293 16.99 41.23 -5.09
N MET A 294 16.49 42.04 -4.14
CA MET A 294 17.01 43.39 -3.89
C MET A 294 18.13 43.43 -2.86
N LEU A 295 18.21 42.45 -1.95
CA LEU A 295 19.30 42.33 -0.97
C LEU A 295 20.71 42.28 -1.60
N PRO A 296 20.95 41.50 -2.69
CA PRO A 296 22.23 41.49 -3.38
C PRO A 296 22.53 42.79 -4.14
N LEU A 297 21.50 43.46 -4.67
CA LEU A 297 21.65 44.74 -5.38
C LEU A 297 21.98 45.90 -4.44
N LEU A 298 21.39 45.91 -3.24
CA LEU A 298 21.68 46.91 -2.22
C LEU A 298 23.09 46.74 -1.63
N ALA A 299 23.54 45.50 -1.43
CA ALA A 299 24.89 45.19 -0.96
C ALA A 299 25.98 45.61 -1.98
N LEU A 300 25.69 45.51 -3.28
CA LEU A 300 26.58 45.94 -4.36
C LEU A 300 26.67 47.47 -4.48
N GLN A 301 25.58 48.19 -4.18
CA GLN A 301 25.56 49.67 -4.21
C GLN A 301 26.18 50.31 -2.95
N LEU A 302 26.17 49.63 -1.81
CA LEU A 302 26.73 50.12 -0.54
C LEU A 302 28.21 49.79 -0.34
N GLY A 303 28.86 49.08 -1.28
CA GLY A 303 30.28 48.75 -1.19
C GLY A 303 30.65 47.89 0.02
N LEU A 304 29.68 47.13 0.56
CA LEU A 304 29.86 46.39 1.82
C LEU A 304 30.43 44.97 1.62
N VAL A 305 30.99 44.67 0.46
CA VAL A 305 31.68 43.41 0.19
C VAL A 305 33.15 43.70 -0.11
N ALA A 306 33.97 43.54 0.93
CA ALA A 306 35.40 43.26 0.84
C ALA A 306 35.64 41.90 1.51
#